data_AF-A0A1C7N290-F1
#
_entry.id   AF-A0A1C7N290-F1
#
_cell.length_a   1.000
_cell.length_b   1.000
_cell.length_c   1.000
_cell.angle_alpha   90.00
_cell.angle_beta   90.00
_cell.angle_gamma   90.00
#
_symmetry.space_group_name_H-M   'P 1'
#
loop_
_entity.id
_entity.type
_entity.pdbx_description
1 polymer ?
#
loop_
_entity_poly.entity_id
_entity_poly.type
_entity_poly.pdbx_seq_one_letter_code
_entity_poly.pdbx_strand_id
1 'polypeptide(L)'
;MFISRALGRVASGAFRNPMAAQAASSARKYATAASAGQIRSVIGAVVDVQFEQDNLPAILNALEVKDHAGGRLVLEVAQHLGENTVRTIAMDGTEGLVRGQKVVDTGAPITIPVGKEVLGRIINVIGEPIDERGPINTKAHRPIHAEAPEFVDQSPTPEILETGIKVVDLLAPYARGGKIGLFGGAGVGKTVLIQELINNIA
;
A
#
# COMPACT_ATOMS: atom_id res chain seq x y z
N MET A 1 13.95 17.55 71.86
CA MET A 1 14.51 18.40 70.78
C MET A 1 14.04 17.80 69.46
N PHE A 2 12.80 18.09 69.03
CA PHE A 2 12.49 19.09 67.98
C PHE A 2 13.43 18.91 66.77
N ILE A 3 12.99 18.35 65.63
CA ILE A 3 12.34 19.00 64.46
C ILE A 3 11.87 17.84 63.53
N SER A 4 10.58 17.57 63.27
CA SER A 4 9.64 18.20 62.33
C SER A 4 10.04 18.17 60.84
N ARG A 5 9.44 17.30 60.01
CA ARG A 5 8.49 17.68 58.93
C ARG A 5 8.15 16.54 57.95
N ALA A 6 6.84 16.47 57.72
CA ALA A 6 6.08 15.75 56.69
C ALA A 6 6.66 15.74 55.26
N LEU A 7 6.54 14.58 54.62
CA LEU A 7 6.21 14.36 53.20
C LEU A 7 5.62 12.93 53.14
N GLY A 8 4.33 12.69 52.90
CA GLY A 8 3.61 13.09 51.71
C GLY A 8 3.46 11.84 50.84
N ARG A 9 2.39 11.06 51.05
CA ARG A 9 2.01 9.92 50.20
C ARG A 9 1.89 10.39 48.76
N VAL A 10 2.70 9.85 47.85
CA VAL A 10 2.44 9.93 46.41
C VAL A 10 1.96 8.56 45.97
N ALA A 11 0.65 8.45 45.78
CA ALA A 11 0.01 7.30 45.17
C ALA A 11 0.55 7.12 43.75
N SER A 12 0.94 5.90 43.41
CA SER A 12 1.26 5.47 42.05
C SER A 12 -0.01 5.51 41.19
N GLY A 13 -0.33 6.69 40.66
CA GLY A 13 -1.38 6.87 39.67
C GLY A 13 -0.90 6.32 38.34
N ALA A 14 -1.42 5.16 37.93
CA ALA A 14 -1.35 4.69 36.56
C ALA A 14 -2.00 5.74 35.65
N PHE A 15 -1.18 6.52 34.93
CA PHE A 15 -1.65 7.33 33.81
C PHE A 15 -2.13 6.37 32.72
N ARG A 16 -3.41 5.98 32.80
CA ARG A 16 -4.13 5.39 31.68
C ARG A 16 -4.27 6.50 30.66
N ASN A 17 -3.39 6.52 29.67
CA ASN A 17 -3.47 7.46 28.56
C ASN A 17 -4.77 7.16 27.77
N PRO A 18 -5.81 8.00 27.83
CA PRO A 18 -7.09 7.72 27.18
C PRO A 18 -7.02 7.86 25.64
N MET A 19 -5.89 8.32 25.10
CA MET A 19 -5.72 8.65 23.69
C MET A 19 -5.22 7.50 22.80
N ALA A 20 -4.89 6.34 23.36
CA ALA A 20 -4.45 5.18 22.56
C ALA A 20 -5.60 4.55 21.72
N ALA A 21 -6.85 4.96 21.94
CA ALA A 21 -8.04 4.39 21.29
C ALA A 21 -8.55 5.21 20.09
N GLN A 22 -7.88 6.28 19.68
CA GLN A 22 -8.41 7.22 18.68
C GLN A 22 -7.55 7.40 17.42
N ALA A 23 -6.62 6.50 17.14
CA ALA A 23 -5.97 6.39 15.83
C ALA A 23 -6.80 5.50 14.87
N ALA A 24 -8.08 5.83 14.72
CA ALA A 24 -8.89 5.24 13.65
C ALA A 24 -8.54 6.00 12.36
N SER A 25 -7.67 5.36 11.56
CA SER A 25 -7.34 5.69 10.17
C SER A 25 -8.43 6.53 9.49
N SER A 26 -8.07 7.77 9.15
CA SER A 26 -8.83 8.58 8.20
C SER A 26 -8.67 7.96 6.82
N ALA A 27 -9.33 6.83 6.60
CA ALA A 27 -9.48 6.27 5.28
C ALA A 27 -10.29 7.30 4.48
N ARG A 28 -9.68 7.87 3.44
CA ARG A 28 -10.43 8.57 2.39
C ARG A 28 -11.66 7.71 2.06
N LYS A 29 -12.84 8.32 1.97
CA LYS A 29 -14.05 7.63 1.48
C LYS A 29 -13.82 7.32 -0.02
N TYR A 30 -13.04 6.29 -0.30
CA TYR A 30 -12.85 5.72 -1.63
C TYR A 30 -14.09 4.93 -2.07
N ALA A 31 -14.91 4.52 -1.10
CA ALA A 31 -16.14 3.78 -1.33
C ALA A 31 -17.22 4.62 -1.98
N THR A 32 -17.30 4.49 -3.30
CA THR A 32 -18.47 4.87 -4.10
C THR A 32 -19.32 3.63 -4.32
N ALA A 33 -20.64 3.79 -4.43
CA ALA A 33 -21.52 2.65 -4.68
C ALA A 33 -21.16 2.04 -6.03
N ALA A 34 -21.03 0.71 -6.08
CA ALA A 34 -20.62 -0.03 -7.28
C ALA A 34 -21.45 0.41 -8.50
N SER A 35 -20.78 1.06 -9.45
CA SER A 35 -21.37 1.54 -10.69
C SER A 35 -20.79 0.77 -11.89
N ALA A 36 -21.61 0.62 -12.93
CA ALA A 36 -21.19 -0.01 -14.17
C ALA A 36 -20.91 1.09 -15.21
N GLY A 37 -19.80 0.94 -15.91
CA GLY A 37 -19.38 1.78 -17.02
C GLY A 37 -19.09 0.96 -18.28
N GLN A 38 -18.72 1.65 -19.34
CA GLN A 38 -18.34 1.06 -20.61
C GLN A 38 -17.05 1.69 -21.12
N ILE A 39 -16.21 0.89 -21.79
CA ILE A 39 -14.98 1.40 -22.40
C ILE A 39 -15.33 2.36 -23.54
N ARG A 40 -14.90 3.61 -23.45
CA ARG A 40 -15.06 4.64 -24.49
C ARG A 40 -13.87 4.65 -25.44
N SER A 41 -12.65 4.57 -24.90
CA SER A 41 -11.42 4.64 -25.68
C SER A 41 -10.30 3.80 -25.04
N VAL A 42 -9.36 3.33 -25.86
CA VAL A 42 -8.16 2.57 -25.43
C VAL A 42 -6.97 3.14 -26.20
N ILE A 43 -5.97 3.63 -25.47
CA ILE A 43 -4.72 4.20 -26.00
C ILE A 43 -3.56 3.60 -25.21
N GLY A 44 -2.99 2.50 -25.71
CA GLY A 44 -1.96 1.74 -25.00
C GLY A 44 -2.49 1.25 -23.64
N ALA A 45 -1.77 1.55 -22.56
CA ALA A 45 -2.18 1.23 -21.19
C ALA A 45 -3.25 2.17 -20.61
N VAL A 46 -3.61 3.24 -21.32
CA VAL A 46 -4.62 4.21 -20.88
C VAL A 46 -5.97 3.81 -21.45
N VAL A 47 -6.96 3.62 -20.56
CA VAL A 47 -8.33 3.24 -20.94
C VAL A 47 -9.29 4.27 -20.39
N ASP A 48 -10.07 4.90 -21.27
CA ASP A 48 -11.12 5.83 -20.85
C ASP A 48 -12.43 5.05 -20.70
N VAL A 49 -13.06 5.13 -19.53
CA VAL A 49 -14.30 4.44 -19.18
C VAL A 49 -15.39 5.48 -18.92
N GLN A 50 -16.53 5.34 -19.60
CA GLN A 50 -17.68 6.21 -19.46
C GLN A 50 -18.73 5.54 -18.56
N PHE A 51 -19.29 6.30 -17.63
CA PHE A 51 -20.34 5.88 -16.72
C PHE A 51 -21.65 6.60 -17.07
N GLU A 52 -22.78 5.91 -16.90
CA GLU A 52 -24.12 6.45 -17.21
C GLU A 52 -24.70 7.32 -16.08
N GLN A 53 -24.19 7.16 -14.85
CA GLN A 53 -24.67 7.83 -13.64
C GLN A 53 -23.70 8.93 -13.21
N ASP A 54 -24.21 9.98 -12.54
CA ASP A 54 -23.40 11.01 -11.87
C ASP A 54 -22.56 10.46 -10.68
N ASN A 55 -22.62 9.15 -10.44
CA ASN A 55 -21.82 8.45 -9.45
C ASN A 55 -20.54 7.89 -10.09
N LEU A 56 -19.61 8.80 -10.38
CA LEU A 56 -18.28 8.45 -10.88
C LEU A 56 -17.43 7.80 -9.78
N PRO A 57 -16.71 6.71 -10.09
CA PRO A 57 -15.77 6.11 -9.15
C PRO A 57 -14.73 7.13 -8.68
N ALA A 58 -14.35 7.05 -7.41
CA ALA A 58 -13.31 7.90 -6.86
C ALA A 58 -11.96 7.69 -7.58
N ILE A 59 -11.11 8.73 -7.59
CA ILE A 59 -9.72 8.58 -8.03
C ILE A 59 -9.04 7.54 -7.13
N LEU A 60 -8.22 6.68 -7.75
CA LEU A 60 -7.55 5.52 -7.17
C LEU A 60 -8.44 4.28 -6.97
N ASN A 61 -9.73 4.32 -7.32
CA ASN A 61 -10.56 3.11 -7.30
C ASN A 61 -10.13 2.13 -8.40
N ALA A 62 -10.24 0.84 -8.08
CA ALA A 62 -10.06 -0.24 -9.01
C ALA A 62 -11.38 -0.51 -9.75
N LEU A 63 -11.30 -0.64 -11.07
CA LEU A 63 -12.37 -1.10 -11.93
C LEU A 63 -11.99 -2.46 -12.52
N GLU A 64 -12.97 -3.33 -12.71
CA GLU A 64 -12.77 -4.65 -13.31
C GLU A 64 -13.50 -4.74 -14.65
N VAL A 65 -12.76 -5.11 -15.68
CA VAL A 65 -13.33 -5.35 -17.02
C VAL A 65 -14.02 -6.71 -17.02
N LYS A 66 -15.29 -6.75 -17.42
CA LYS A 66 -16.05 -8.00 -17.52
C LYS A 66 -15.78 -8.71 -18.85
N ASP A 67 -15.77 -10.04 -18.78
CA ASP A 67 -15.63 -10.94 -19.94
C ASP A 67 -14.35 -10.69 -20.76
N HIS A 68 -13.26 -10.31 -20.10
CA HIS A 68 -11.97 -10.13 -20.76
C HIS A 68 -11.31 -11.49 -21.06
N ALA A 69 -10.94 -11.72 -22.33
CA ALA A 69 -10.42 -13.00 -22.80
C ALA A 69 -9.07 -13.39 -22.18
N GLY A 70 -8.26 -12.40 -21.77
CA GLY A 70 -6.96 -12.58 -21.11
C GLY A 70 -7.05 -12.92 -19.61
N GLY A 71 -8.26 -13.09 -19.07
CA GLY A 71 -8.48 -13.29 -17.64
C GLY A 71 -8.88 -12.00 -16.93
N ARG A 72 -8.49 -11.86 -15.67
CA ARG A 72 -8.91 -10.73 -14.84
C ARG A 72 -8.09 -9.47 -15.18
N LEU A 73 -8.73 -8.49 -15.81
CA LEU A 73 -8.11 -7.19 -16.06
C LEU A 73 -8.65 -6.12 -15.10
N VAL A 74 -7.74 -5.52 -14.35
CA VAL A 74 -8.02 -4.43 -13.42
C VAL A 74 -7.50 -3.11 -14.01
N LEU A 75 -8.31 -2.07 -13.90
CA LEU A 75 -7.98 -0.69 -14.27
C LEU A 75 -8.00 0.17 -13.01
N GLU A 76 -7.03 1.07 -12.82
CA GLU A 76 -7.06 2.05 -11.73
C GLU A 76 -7.48 3.42 -12.25
N VAL A 77 -8.44 4.07 -11.60
CA VAL A 77 -8.87 5.43 -11.94
C VAL A 77 -7.78 6.43 -11.61
N ALA A 78 -7.22 7.10 -12.62
CA ALA A 78 -6.17 8.10 -12.44
C ALA A 78 -6.72 9.53 -12.38
N GLN A 79 -7.76 9.83 -13.15
CA GLN A 79 -8.35 11.18 -13.22
C GLN A 79 -9.78 11.15 -13.77
N HIS A 80 -10.54 12.20 -13.51
CA HIS A 80 -11.85 12.45 -14.11
C HIS A 80 -11.68 13.42 -15.29
N LEU A 81 -12.23 13.07 -16.45
CA LEU A 81 -12.13 13.89 -17.67
C LEU A 81 -13.33 14.81 -17.90
N GLY A 82 -14.41 14.64 -17.14
CA GLY A 82 -15.73 15.23 -17.43
C GLY A 82 -16.58 14.33 -18.33
N GLU A 83 -17.80 14.77 -18.67
CA GLU A 83 -18.77 13.97 -19.46
C GLU A 83 -18.99 12.54 -18.92
N ASN A 84 -19.03 12.41 -17.60
CA ASN A 84 -19.10 11.12 -16.89
C ASN A 84 -18.04 10.10 -17.35
N THR A 85 -16.87 10.58 -17.79
CA THR A 85 -15.75 9.76 -18.24
C THR A 85 -14.60 9.85 -17.24
N VAL A 86 -14.06 8.70 -16.86
CA VAL A 86 -12.84 8.58 -16.08
C VAL A 86 -11.72 8.03 -16.96
N ARG A 87 -10.51 8.52 -16.74
CA ARG A 87 -9.31 7.94 -17.34
C ARG A 87 -8.69 6.98 -16.36
N THR A 88 -8.42 5.79 -16.85
CA THR A 88 -7.84 4.70 -16.06
C THR A 88 -6.53 4.22 -16.65
N ILE A 89 -5.72 3.58 -15.81
CA ILE A 89 -4.48 2.91 -16.18
C ILE A 89 -4.70 1.41 -16.00
N ALA A 90 -4.44 0.63 -17.04
CA ALA A 90 -4.53 -0.81 -16.99
C ALA A 90 -3.34 -1.40 -16.21
N MET A 91 -3.63 -2.37 -15.33
CA MET A 91 -2.61 -3.08 -14.54
C MET A 91 -1.97 -4.26 -15.29
N ASP A 92 -2.51 -4.60 -16.46
CA ASP A 92 -2.01 -5.64 -17.36
C ASP A 92 -2.23 -5.21 -18.83
N GLY A 93 -1.88 -6.06 -19.78
CA GLY A 93 -2.09 -5.87 -21.21
C GLY A 93 -3.54 -5.49 -21.57
N THR A 94 -3.69 -4.56 -22.52
CA THR A 94 -5.00 -4.06 -23.01
C THR A 94 -5.41 -4.69 -24.33
N GLU A 95 -4.69 -5.73 -24.79
CA GLU A 95 -5.00 -6.45 -26.01
C GLU A 95 -6.39 -7.08 -25.94
N GLY A 96 -7.17 -6.95 -27.01
CA GLY A 96 -8.51 -7.53 -27.08
C GLY A 96 -9.59 -6.74 -26.34
N LEU A 97 -9.28 -5.58 -25.76
CA LEU A 97 -10.31 -4.66 -25.27
C LEU A 97 -11.10 -4.06 -26.42
N VAL A 98 -12.42 -4.01 -26.25
CA VAL A 98 -13.35 -3.47 -27.24
C VAL A 98 -14.15 -2.32 -26.63
N ARG A 99 -14.42 -1.28 -27.43
CA ARG A 99 -15.29 -0.18 -27.01
C ARG A 99 -16.70 -0.70 -26.72
N GLY A 100 -17.34 -0.16 -25.70
CA GLY A 100 -18.63 -0.63 -25.20
C GLY A 100 -18.53 -1.82 -24.23
N GLN A 101 -17.34 -2.40 -24.05
CA GLN A 101 -17.16 -3.49 -23.08
C GLN A 101 -17.47 -3.01 -21.66
N LYS A 102 -18.17 -3.84 -20.90
CA LYS A 102 -18.63 -3.51 -19.55
C LYS A 102 -17.47 -3.49 -18.57
N VAL A 103 -17.45 -2.47 -17.73
CA VAL A 103 -16.50 -2.27 -16.65
C VAL A 103 -17.30 -2.06 -15.36
N VAL A 104 -16.86 -2.67 -14.26
CA VAL A 104 -17.53 -2.58 -12.96
C VAL A 104 -16.59 -1.93 -11.95
N ASP A 105 -17.07 -0.89 -11.27
CA ASP A 105 -16.36 -0.32 -10.14
C ASP A 105 -16.40 -1.28 -8.94
N THR A 106 -15.23 -1.55 -8.38
CA THR A 106 -15.12 -2.37 -7.17
C THR A 106 -15.49 -1.58 -5.90
N GLY A 107 -15.57 -0.24 -6.00
CA GLY A 107 -15.85 0.65 -4.89
C GLY A 107 -14.68 0.78 -3.91
N ALA A 108 -13.49 0.29 -4.27
CA ALA A 108 -12.31 0.43 -3.43
C ALA A 108 -11.05 0.53 -4.31
N PRO A 109 -9.93 1.03 -3.77
CA PRO A 109 -8.65 0.91 -4.43
C PRO A 109 -8.23 -0.55 -4.59
N ILE A 110 -7.20 -0.80 -5.40
CA ILE A 110 -6.59 -2.13 -5.49
C ILE A 110 -6.19 -2.60 -4.08
N THR A 111 -6.69 -3.76 -3.67
CA THR A 111 -6.40 -4.36 -2.37
C THR A 111 -5.57 -5.62 -2.53
N ILE A 112 -4.51 -5.74 -1.73
CA ILE A 112 -3.55 -6.85 -1.80
C ILE A 112 -3.59 -7.66 -0.50
N PRO A 113 -3.27 -8.97 -0.58
CA PRO A 113 -3.14 -9.80 0.62
C PRO A 113 -1.97 -9.33 1.47
N VAL A 114 -2.16 -9.30 2.79
CA VAL A 114 -1.10 -8.99 3.76
C VAL A 114 -1.07 -10.01 4.88
N GLY A 115 0.04 -10.09 5.60
CA GLY A 115 0.22 -11.03 6.71
C GLY A 115 1.45 -11.90 6.54
N LYS A 116 1.66 -12.82 7.50
CA LYS A 116 2.80 -13.76 7.47
C LYS A 116 2.66 -14.79 6.35
N GLU A 117 1.44 -15.04 5.91
CA GLU A 117 1.06 -15.98 4.86
C GLU A 117 1.60 -15.58 3.47
N VAL A 118 1.97 -14.30 3.31
CA VAL A 118 2.56 -13.75 2.08
C VAL A 118 4.08 -13.96 2.02
N LEU A 119 4.74 -14.27 3.15
CA LEU A 119 6.20 -14.43 3.20
C LEU A 119 6.66 -15.59 2.30
N GLY A 120 7.66 -15.32 1.47
CA GLY A 120 8.20 -16.29 0.52
C GLY A 120 7.29 -16.61 -0.68
N ARG A 121 6.20 -15.85 -0.86
CA ARG A 121 5.34 -15.89 -2.06
C ARG A 121 5.76 -14.79 -3.04
N ILE A 122 5.49 -15.00 -4.33
CA ILE A 122 5.62 -13.96 -5.35
C ILE A 122 4.21 -13.53 -5.77
N ILE A 123 3.90 -12.25 -5.60
CA ILE A 123 2.60 -11.66 -5.96
C ILE A 123 2.78 -10.56 -7.00
N ASN A 124 1.79 -10.38 -7.86
CA ASN A 124 1.72 -9.27 -8.81
C ASN A 124 1.11 -8.00 -8.18
N VAL A 125 1.00 -6.93 -8.97
CA VAL A 125 0.50 -5.62 -8.52
C VAL A 125 -0.95 -5.64 -8.01
N ILE A 126 -1.78 -6.56 -8.50
CA ILE A 126 -3.18 -6.74 -8.07
C ILE A 126 -3.33 -7.74 -6.91
N GLY A 127 -2.21 -8.25 -6.39
CA GLY A 127 -2.17 -9.12 -5.21
C GLY A 127 -2.38 -10.61 -5.51
N GLU A 128 -2.33 -11.02 -6.78
CA GLU A 128 -2.48 -12.43 -7.18
C GLU A 128 -1.12 -13.15 -7.16
N PRO A 129 -1.07 -14.41 -6.70
CA PRO A 129 0.16 -15.19 -6.69
C PRO A 129 0.56 -15.62 -8.11
N ILE A 130 1.83 -15.39 -8.45
CA ILE A 130 2.43 -15.77 -9.75
C ILE A 130 3.53 -16.83 -9.61
N ASP A 131 3.61 -17.47 -8.44
CA ASP A 131 4.64 -18.45 -8.10
C ASP A 131 4.22 -19.92 -8.31
N GLU A 132 3.04 -20.17 -8.89
CA GLU A 132 2.46 -21.50 -9.12
C GLU A 132 2.26 -22.35 -7.84
N ARG A 133 2.31 -21.75 -6.65
CA ARG A 133 2.18 -22.44 -5.35
C ARG A 133 0.74 -22.44 -4.80
N GLY A 134 -0.26 -22.24 -5.67
CA GLY A 134 -1.67 -22.15 -5.31
C GLY A 134 -2.07 -20.81 -4.68
N PRO A 135 -3.29 -20.67 -4.13
CA PRO A 135 -3.77 -19.41 -3.58
C PRO A 135 -3.05 -19.00 -2.28
N ILE A 136 -3.08 -17.71 -1.95
CA ILE A 136 -2.60 -17.18 -0.66
C ILE A 136 -3.81 -17.08 0.27
N ASN A 137 -3.85 -17.94 1.29
CA ASN A 137 -4.93 -17.97 2.26
C ASN A 137 -4.68 -16.96 3.39
N THR A 138 -4.88 -15.67 3.13
CA THR A 138 -4.88 -14.64 4.18
C THR A 138 -6.30 -14.20 4.54
N LYS A 139 -6.48 -13.75 5.79
CA LYS A 139 -7.71 -13.12 6.26
C LYS A 139 -7.67 -11.59 6.12
N ALA A 140 -6.50 -11.02 5.87
CA ALA A 140 -6.28 -9.58 5.88
C ALA A 140 -5.86 -9.09 4.50
N HIS A 141 -6.58 -8.09 4.00
CA HIS A 141 -6.25 -7.35 2.79
C HIS A 141 -6.08 -5.87 3.13
N ARG A 142 -5.17 -5.18 2.43
CA ARG A 142 -4.96 -3.73 2.58
C ARG A 142 -4.94 -3.04 1.21
N PRO A 143 -5.48 -1.81 1.10
CA PRO A 143 -5.34 -1.02 -0.11
C PRO A 143 -3.87 -0.63 -0.34
N ILE A 144 -3.45 -0.58 -1.61
CA ILE A 144 -2.09 -0.13 -1.98
C ILE A 144 -1.90 1.37 -1.75
N HIS A 145 -2.99 2.13 -1.81
CA HIS A 145 -3.01 3.56 -1.51
C HIS A 145 -3.33 3.77 -0.04
N ALA A 146 -2.35 4.27 0.71
CA ALA A 146 -2.49 4.63 2.11
C ALA A 146 -1.87 6.01 2.35
N GLU A 147 -2.49 6.79 3.23
CA GLU A 147 -1.91 8.06 3.67
C GLU A 147 -0.60 7.81 4.42
N ALA A 148 0.30 8.77 4.34
CA ALA A 148 1.52 8.75 5.12
C ALA A 148 1.18 8.86 6.63
N PRO A 149 2.03 8.32 7.52
CA PRO A 149 1.86 8.50 8.96
C PRO A 149 1.77 9.98 9.34
N GLU A 150 0.87 10.32 10.26
CA GLU A 150 0.70 11.69 10.73
C GLU A 150 1.93 12.16 11.49
N PHE A 151 2.12 13.49 11.58
CA PHE A 151 3.25 14.07 12.28
C PHE A 151 3.34 13.63 13.75
N VAL A 152 2.20 13.40 14.41
CA VAL A 152 2.14 12.94 15.80
C VAL A 152 2.62 11.51 16.00
N ASP A 153 2.57 10.70 14.94
CA ASP A 153 3.02 9.30 14.95
C ASP A 153 4.51 9.16 14.58
N GLN A 154 5.16 10.26 14.18
CA GLN A 154 6.57 10.25 13.80
C GLN A 154 7.48 10.23 15.03
N SER A 155 8.40 9.26 15.08
CA SER A 155 9.43 9.21 16.13
C SER A 155 10.57 10.19 15.79
N PRO A 156 10.89 11.17 16.66
CA PRO A 156 12.00 12.09 16.44
C PRO A 156 13.35 11.49 16.82
N THR A 157 13.37 10.33 17.50
CA THR A 157 14.60 9.74 18.03
C THR A 157 15.29 8.91 16.94
N PRO A 158 16.52 9.28 16.52
CA PRO A 158 17.28 8.47 15.58
C PRO A 158 17.77 7.20 16.30
N GLU A 159 17.35 6.05 15.79
CA GLU A 159 17.83 4.74 16.22
C GLU A 159 18.69 4.13 15.12
N ILE A 160 19.79 3.47 15.48
CA ILE A 160 20.64 2.75 14.52
C ILE A 160 20.04 1.36 14.28
N LEU A 161 20.01 0.95 13.01
CA LEU A 161 19.74 -0.40 12.56
C LEU A 161 21.09 -1.09 12.31
N GLU A 162 21.49 -1.97 13.24
CA GLU A 162 22.69 -2.79 13.09
C GLU A 162 22.50 -3.79 11.95
N THR A 163 23.39 -3.75 10.96
CA THR A 163 23.30 -4.61 9.75
C THR A 163 24.20 -5.83 9.82
N GLY A 164 25.20 -5.84 10.71
CA GLY A 164 26.24 -6.85 10.77
C GLY A 164 27.32 -6.68 9.69
N ILE A 165 27.20 -5.67 8.83
CA ILE A 165 28.12 -5.41 7.74
C ILE A 165 29.06 -4.28 8.17
N LYS A 166 30.31 -4.65 8.51
CA LYS A 166 31.31 -3.72 9.07
C LYS A 166 31.44 -2.39 8.32
N VAL A 167 31.48 -2.43 6.99
CA VAL A 167 31.64 -1.20 6.17
C VAL A 167 30.41 -0.30 6.27
N VAL A 168 29.21 -0.89 6.38
CA VAL A 168 27.95 -0.15 6.55
C VAL A 168 27.86 0.39 7.97
N ASP A 169 27.97 -0.47 8.98
CA ASP A 169 27.79 -0.08 10.38
C ASP A 169 28.84 0.94 10.86
N LEU A 170 30.07 0.91 10.32
CA LEU A 170 31.13 1.84 10.70
C LEU A 170 31.11 3.16 9.92
N LEU A 171 30.92 3.12 8.60
CA LEU A 171 31.11 4.31 7.74
C LEU A 171 29.79 5.00 7.37
N ALA A 172 28.70 4.23 7.25
CA ALA A 172 27.40 4.73 6.79
C ALA A 172 26.26 3.98 7.52
N PRO A 173 26.16 4.11 8.86
CA PRO A 173 25.19 3.36 9.66
C PRO A 173 23.76 3.67 9.22
N TYR A 174 22.93 2.63 9.16
CA TYR A 174 21.53 2.76 8.74
C TYR A 174 20.67 3.23 9.92
N ALA A 175 19.78 4.19 9.67
CA ALA A 175 18.78 4.61 10.65
C ALA A 175 17.53 3.72 10.55
N ARG A 176 17.02 3.25 11.69
CA ARG A 176 15.74 2.51 11.76
C ARG A 176 14.61 3.41 11.25
N GLY A 177 13.79 2.88 10.34
CA GLY A 177 12.73 3.65 9.68
C GLY A 177 13.21 4.66 8.63
N GLY A 178 14.53 4.73 8.39
CA GLY A 178 15.12 5.55 7.34
C GLY A 178 14.95 4.96 5.93
N LYS A 179 15.14 5.80 4.91
CA LYS A 179 15.19 5.39 3.50
C LYS A 179 16.65 5.27 3.08
N ILE A 180 17.04 4.11 2.54
CA ILE A 180 18.41 3.81 2.15
C ILE A 180 18.47 3.65 0.63
N GLY A 181 19.44 4.31 -0.01
CA GLY A 181 19.71 4.17 -1.45
C GLY A 181 20.94 3.30 -1.71
N LEU A 182 20.81 2.26 -2.53
CA LEU A 182 21.92 1.44 -3.01
C LEU A 182 22.32 1.86 -4.44
N PHE A 183 23.32 2.73 -4.55
CA PHE A 183 23.83 3.22 -5.83
C PHE A 183 24.99 2.37 -6.33
N GLY A 184 24.96 1.96 -7.60
CA GLY A 184 26.06 1.20 -8.21
C GLY A 184 25.72 0.68 -9.60
N GLY A 185 26.75 0.29 -10.37
CA GLY A 185 26.61 -0.25 -11.73
C GLY A 185 26.10 -1.69 -11.79
N ALA A 186 26.21 -2.31 -12.96
CA ALA A 186 26.00 -3.75 -13.12
C ALA A 186 27.18 -4.53 -12.52
N GLY A 187 26.92 -5.69 -11.91
CA GLY A 187 27.97 -6.57 -11.39
C GLY A 187 28.64 -6.15 -10.07
N VAL A 188 28.25 -5.02 -9.48
CA VAL A 188 28.88 -4.51 -8.23
C VAL A 188 28.34 -5.14 -6.94
N GLY A 189 27.55 -6.21 -7.04
CA GLY A 189 27.08 -6.96 -5.87
C GLY A 189 25.82 -6.42 -5.16
N LYS A 190 25.04 -5.51 -5.77
CA LYS A 190 23.79 -4.97 -5.16
C LYS A 190 22.81 -6.05 -4.72
N THR A 191 22.60 -7.07 -5.55
CA THR A 191 21.70 -8.19 -5.23
C THR A 191 22.20 -9.01 -4.05
N VAL A 192 23.51 -9.30 -4.01
CA VAL A 192 24.14 -10.04 -2.90
C VAL A 192 24.02 -9.24 -1.60
N LEU A 193 24.21 -7.92 -1.66
CA LEU A 193 24.05 -7.05 -0.49
C LEU A 193 22.61 -7.06 0.04
N ILE A 194 21.61 -7.04 -0.84
CA ILE A 194 20.20 -7.14 -0.43
C ILE A 194 19.91 -8.49 0.22
N GLN A 195 20.41 -9.58 -0.36
CA GLN A 195 20.25 -10.93 0.21
C GLN A 195 20.87 -11.04 1.61
N GLU A 196 22.07 -10.46 1.79
CA GLU A 196 22.76 -10.44 3.08
C GLU A 196 22.01 -9.59 4.12
N LEU A 197 21.48 -8.43 3.73
CA LEU A 197 20.64 -7.61 4.60
C LEU A 197 19.37 -8.35 5.04
N ILE A 198 18.73 -9.10 4.13
CA ILE A 198 17.58 -9.95 4.49
C ILE A 198 18.02 -11.02 5.50
N ASN A 199 19.13 -11.71 5.27
CA ASN A 199 19.61 -12.77 6.16
C ASN A 199 19.93 -12.28 7.58
N ASN A 200 20.50 -11.08 7.72
CA ASN A 200 20.94 -10.57 9.01
C ASN A 200 19.83 -9.86 9.80
N ILE A 201 18.78 -9.38 9.13
CA ILE A 201 17.73 -8.55 9.74
C ILE A 201 16.37 -9.27 9.85
N ALA A 202 15.99 -10.08 8.85
CA ALA A 202 14.66 -10.68 8.72
C ALA A 202 14.55 -12.05 9.39
#